data_AF-A0A3A8H5G4-F1
#
_entry.id   AF-A0A3A8H5G4-F1
#
_cell.length_a   1.000
_cell.length_b   1.000
_cell.length_c   1.000
_cell.angle_alpha   90.00
_cell.angle_beta   90.00
_cell.angle_gamma   90.00
#
_symmetry.space_group_name_H-M   'P 1'
#
loop_
_entity.id
_entity.type
_entity.pdbx_description
1 polymer ?
#
loop_
_entity_poly.entity_id
_entity_poly.type
_entity_poly.pdbx_seq_one_letter_code
_entity_poly.pdbx_strand_id
1 'polypeptide(L)'
;MRTLQRVVAACFAVVAVGCGTESSEPEAPSLRTQVAEVASPNGRNLNGRNLNGRNLNNSELGGMLVSVAYAGATSASGKTLTNVRLQGSAFVGLDGPNPVTGTSFTGARFIGTLGDGSTLPVRVDGITQGSGGDSDLWSYQVTYQGSDGSWRPVCQDANGGALPAIAVAGRWNYLQGVAGGGEKIEDATAFTFACEGAAIAKCMHFGYKPWATVNGQSLAGHHQACTRMVRADFCGDGASHTTDGQWVNLYDGVGIQTDTESWSVEAEWNEAGARCFTSQTRAQAPVTCSGFNPIPDCGSTSHFQSGTRLISEAP
;
A
#
# COMPACT_ATOMS: atom_id res chain seq x y z
N MET A 1 -54.74 -66.77 -13.66
CA MET A 1 -55.42 -67.58 -12.61
C MET A 1 -54.47 -67.76 -11.45
N ARG A 2 -54.99 -67.61 -10.23
CA ARG A 2 -54.43 -68.04 -8.93
C ARG A 2 -53.28 -67.22 -8.36
N THR A 3 -53.70 -66.17 -7.65
CA THR A 3 -53.36 -65.89 -6.25
C THR A 3 -52.71 -67.06 -5.50
N LEU A 4 -51.62 -66.79 -4.79
CA LEU A 4 -51.35 -67.45 -3.51
C LEU A 4 -50.59 -66.49 -2.57
N GLN A 5 -51.33 -65.92 -1.62
CA GLN A 5 -50.80 -65.37 -0.39
C GLN A 5 -50.17 -66.51 0.43
N ARG A 6 -48.97 -66.28 0.97
CA ARG A 6 -48.57 -66.82 2.28
C ARG A 6 -47.77 -65.77 3.04
N VAL A 7 -48.42 -65.24 4.08
CA VAL A 7 -47.83 -64.46 5.17
C VAL A 7 -47.69 -65.43 6.34
N VAL A 8 -46.49 -65.60 6.92
CA VAL A 8 -46.31 -65.95 8.34
C VAL A 8 -44.95 -65.43 8.87
N ALA A 9 -45.05 -64.62 9.93
CA ALA A 9 -44.15 -64.33 11.07
C ALA A 9 -42.68 -63.95 10.81
N ALA A 10 -42.26 -62.70 11.00
CA ALA A 10 -42.13 -61.93 12.26
C ALA A 10 -40.97 -62.38 13.16
N CYS A 11 -39.77 -61.82 12.91
CA CYS A 11 -38.74 -61.63 13.91
C CYS A 11 -38.62 -60.14 14.20
N PHE A 12 -38.89 -59.76 15.45
CA PHE A 12 -38.71 -58.42 15.98
C PHE A 12 -37.21 -58.06 16.02
N ALA A 13 -36.82 -57.02 15.29
CA ALA A 13 -35.60 -56.27 15.56
C ALA A 13 -36.00 -54.83 15.88
N VAL A 14 -35.87 -54.46 17.15
CA VAL A 14 -36.05 -53.09 17.63
C VAL A 14 -34.84 -52.30 17.13
N VAL A 15 -35.06 -51.35 16.22
CA VAL A 15 -34.11 -50.26 15.94
C VAL A 15 -34.80 -48.97 16.35
N ALA A 16 -34.27 -48.35 17.39
CA ALA A 16 -34.72 -47.07 17.90
C ALA A 16 -34.49 -45.98 16.84
N VAL A 17 -35.54 -45.21 16.57
CA VAL A 17 -35.48 -43.95 15.82
C VAL A 17 -34.79 -42.93 16.74
N GLY A 18 -33.52 -42.66 16.48
CA GLY A 18 -32.82 -41.54 17.08
C GLY A 18 -33.19 -40.25 16.34
N CYS A 19 -34.01 -39.41 16.97
CA CYS A 19 -34.12 -38.00 16.60
C CYS A 19 -32.77 -37.33 16.90
N GLY A 20 -31.94 -37.16 15.87
CA GLY A 20 -30.79 -36.26 15.95
C GLY A 20 -31.28 -34.82 15.91
N THR A 21 -31.37 -34.19 17.07
CA THR A 21 -31.46 -32.74 17.19
C THR A 21 -30.11 -32.16 16.73
N GLU A 22 -30.07 -31.61 15.52
CA GLU A 22 -28.97 -30.75 15.08
C GLU A 22 -28.94 -29.51 15.97
N SER A 23 -28.02 -29.51 16.93
CA SER A 23 -27.64 -28.33 17.67
C SER A 23 -26.88 -27.41 16.73
N SER A 24 -27.58 -26.43 16.16
CA SER A 24 -26.97 -25.27 15.52
C SER A 24 -26.29 -24.42 16.60
N GLU A 25 -25.01 -24.67 16.86
CA GLU A 25 -24.18 -23.68 17.53
C GLU A 25 -24.07 -22.44 16.62
N PRO A 26 -24.26 -21.23 17.15
CA PRO A 26 -24.01 -20.02 16.38
C PRO A 26 -22.51 -19.96 16.09
N GLU A 27 -22.18 -19.99 14.81
CA GLU A 27 -20.84 -19.77 14.27
C GLU A 27 -20.28 -18.48 14.88
N ALA A 28 -19.28 -18.61 15.75
CA ALA A 28 -18.52 -17.47 16.24
C ALA A 28 -17.91 -16.75 15.03
N PRO A 29 -17.90 -15.41 14.99
CA PRO A 29 -17.28 -14.69 13.88
C PRO A 29 -15.81 -15.11 13.79
N SER A 30 -15.41 -15.62 12.61
CA SER A 30 -14.05 -16.04 12.32
C SER A 30 -13.10 -14.84 12.42
N LEU A 31 -12.60 -14.58 13.63
CA LEU A 31 -11.45 -13.75 13.86
C LEU A 31 -10.20 -14.52 13.41
N ARG A 32 -9.48 -13.89 12.48
CA ARG A 32 -8.07 -14.13 12.13
C ARG A 32 -7.75 -15.43 11.40
N THR A 33 -7.72 -15.30 10.08
CA THR A 33 -6.57 -15.80 9.32
C THR A 33 -5.81 -14.58 8.78
N GLN A 34 -5.14 -13.84 9.66
CA GLN A 34 -4.01 -13.02 9.24
C GLN A 34 -2.77 -13.88 9.49
N VAL A 35 -2.51 -14.78 8.54
CA VAL A 35 -1.13 -15.20 8.32
C VAL A 35 -0.44 -13.93 7.88
N ALA A 36 0.54 -13.44 8.64
CA ALA A 36 1.48 -12.49 8.06
C ALA A 36 2.08 -13.23 6.87
N GLU A 37 1.82 -12.74 5.66
CA GLU A 37 2.63 -13.15 4.53
C GLU A 37 4.07 -12.85 4.94
N VAL A 38 4.90 -13.87 5.06
CA VAL A 38 6.35 -13.74 4.93
C VAL A 38 6.57 -12.75 3.77
N ALA A 39 7.04 -11.55 4.10
CA ALA A 39 6.55 -10.32 3.47
C ALA A 39 7.02 -10.14 2.04
N SER A 40 6.07 -9.85 1.13
CA SER A 40 6.31 -9.52 -0.28
C SER A 40 7.66 -8.83 -0.52
N PRO A 41 8.54 -9.38 -1.38
CA PRO A 41 9.91 -8.89 -1.56
C PRO A 41 9.94 -7.36 -1.70
N ASN A 42 10.65 -6.65 -0.82
CA ASN A 42 10.55 -5.19 -0.73
C ASN A 42 11.12 -4.51 -1.95
N GLY A 43 10.56 -3.34 -2.26
CA GLY A 43 11.06 -2.46 -3.30
C GLY A 43 11.68 -1.22 -2.69
N ARG A 44 12.79 -0.73 -3.25
CA ARG A 44 13.46 0.50 -2.82
C ARG A 44 12.85 1.79 -3.37
N ASN A 45 11.95 1.66 -4.34
CA ASN A 45 11.38 2.81 -5.06
C ASN A 45 10.22 3.41 -4.27
N LEU A 46 10.25 4.72 -4.03
CA LEU A 46 9.21 5.42 -3.28
C LEU A 46 7.88 5.42 -4.04
N ASN A 47 7.94 5.84 -5.29
CA ASN A 47 6.95 5.60 -6.32
C ASN A 47 7.62 4.75 -7.42
N GLY A 48 6.88 3.90 -8.12
CA GLY A 48 7.38 2.70 -8.83
C GLY A 48 8.54 2.87 -9.82
N ARG A 49 8.96 1.74 -10.40
CA ARG A 49 10.20 1.63 -11.20
C ARG A 49 10.27 2.51 -12.47
N ASN A 50 9.18 3.16 -12.89
CA ASN A 50 9.10 3.78 -14.22
C ASN A 50 8.46 5.17 -14.22
N LEU A 51 9.31 6.17 -14.48
CA LEU A 51 9.16 7.20 -15.53
C LEU A 51 10.59 7.66 -15.99
N ASN A 52 11.52 6.67 -16.00
CA ASN A 52 12.99 6.72 -16.10
C ASN A 52 13.68 6.38 -14.77
N GLY A 53 14.04 5.09 -14.65
CA GLY A 53 14.41 4.46 -13.40
C GLY A 53 15.85 4.67 -12.93
N ARG A 54 16.02 4.31 -11.65
CA ARG A 54 17.25 4.04 -10.89
C ARG A 54 18.16 5.25 -10.64
N ASN A 55 18.07 5.67 -9.38
CA ASN A 55 19.00 6.52 -8.61
C ASN A 55 18.55 7.97 -8.52
N LEU A 56 17.85 8.30 -7.44
CA LEU A 56 17.56 9.69 -7.07
C LEU A 56 18.82 10.35 -6.48
N ASN A 57 19.88 10.45 -7.28
CA ASN A 57 20.88 11.48 -7.10
C ASN A 57 20.50 12.60 -8.07
N ASN A 58 19.72 13.56 -7.57
CA ASN A 58 19.40 14.93 -8.03
C ASN A 58 19.23 15.29 -9.54
N SER A 59 19.63 14.51 -10.53
CA SER A 59 19.67 14.92 -11.95
C SER A 59 18.56 14.36 -12.84
N GLU A 60 17.74 13.42 -12.37
CA GLU A 60 16.79 12.66 -13.23
C GLU A 60 15.31 12.84 -12.88
N LEU A 61 14.99 13.74 -11.94
CA LEU A 61 13.59 14.05 -11.60
C LEU A 61 12.78 14.58 -12.80
N GLY A 62 13.43 15.14 -13.81
CA GLY A 62 12.76 15.80 -14.94
C GLY A 62 11.77 14.93 -15.72
N GLY A 63 11.96 13.61 -15.75
CA GLY A 63 11.04 12.69 -16.43
C GLY A 63 9.94 12.10 -15.53
N MET A 64 10.10 12.18 -14.21
CA MET A 64 9.27 11.47 -13.24
C MET A 64 8.00 12.23 -12.90
N LEU A 65 6.83 11.60 -12.97
CA LEU A 65 5.57 12.14 -12.47
C LEU A 65 5.62 12.21 -10.94
N VAL A 66 5.70 13.43 -10.41
CA VAL A 66 5.83 13.68 -8.97
C VAL A 66 4.50 13.97 -8.30
N SER A 67 3.52 14.49 -9.05
CA SER A 67 2.18 14.78 -8.53
C SER A 67 1.15 14.96 -9.65
N VAL A 68 -0.12 14.90 -9.29
CA VAL A 68 -1.26 15.17 -10.17
C VAL A 68 -2.20 16.16 -9.50
N ALA A 69 -2.64 17.18 -10.23
CA ALA A 69 -3.57 18.18 -9.71
C ALA A 69 -5.01 17.65 -9.73
N TYR A 70 -5.78 17.96 -8.67
CA TYR A 70 -7.24 17.76 -8.69
C TYR A 70 -7.95 18.74 -9.62
N ALA A 71 -7.46 19.98 -9.65
CA ALA A 71 -8.01 21.04 -10.49
C ALA A 71 -7.77 20.75 -11.98
N GLY A 72 -8.75 21.12 -12.81
CA GLY A 72 -8.68 20.89 -14.26
C GLY A 72 -9.02 19.47 -14.69
N ALA A 73 -9.47 18.60 -13.77
CA ALA A 73 -9.96 17.27 -14.11
C ALA A 73 -11.14 17.34 -15.09
N THR A 74 -11.16 16.45 -16.07
CA THR A 74 -12.25 16.30 -17.03
C THR A 74 -12.72 14.85 -17.12
N SER A 75 -14.02 14.64 -17.37
CA SER A 75 -14.57 13.30 -17.61
C SER A 75 -14.10 12.75 -18.97
N ALA A 76 -14.39 11.48 -19.24
CA ALA A 76 -14.08 10.86 -20.53
C ALA A 76 -14.67 11.64 -21.73
N SER A 77 -15.83 12.28 -21.53
CA SER A 77 -16.51 13.12 -22.53
C SER A 77 -15.92 14.53 -22.68
N GLY A 78 -14.93 14.90 -21.86
CA GLY A 78 -14.29 16.23 -21.87
C GLY A 78 -14.99 17.29 -21.02
N LYS A 79 -16.05 16.94 -20.28
CA LYS A 79 -16.69 17.88 -19.34
C LYS A 79 -15.81 18.10 -18.12
N THR A 80 -15.75 19.34 -17.63
CA THR A 80 -15.06 19.68 -16.38
C THR A 80 -15.70 18.97 -15.19
N LEU A 81 -14.88 18.28 -14.40
CA LEU A 81 -15.27 17.75 -13.10
C LEU A 81 -14.93 18.78 -12.02
N THR A 82 -15.82 18.96 -11.06
CA THR A 82 -15.62 19.91 -9.93
C THR A 82 -15.61 19.18 -8.60
N ASN A 83 -15.06 19.82 -7.57
CA ASN A 83 -14.91 19.24 -6.22
C ASN A 83 -14.23 17.87 -6.23
N VAL A 84 -13.32 17.65 -7.18
CA VAL A 84 -12.57 16.40 -7.29
C VAL A 84 -11.60 16.30 -6.12
N ARG A 85 -11.67 15.20 -5.39
CA ARG A 85 -10.79 14.88 -4.27
C ARG A 85 -10.73 13.37 -4.06
N LEU A 86 -9.85 12.93 -3.17
CA LEU A 86 -9.86 11.56 -2.68
C LEU A 86 -10.71 11.41 -1.41
N GLN A 87 -11.38 10.27 -1.31
CA GLN A 87 -11.93 9.72 -0.07
C GLN A 87 -11.32 8.32 0.11
N GLY A 88 -10.38 8.20 1.04
CA GLY A 88 -9.44 7.08 1.02
C GLY A 88 -8.58 7.14 -0.24
N SER A 89 -8.58 6.07 -1.04
CA SER A 89 -8.01 6.07 -2.39
C SER A 89 -9.05 6.21 -3.51
N ALA A 90 -10.35 6.33 -3.20
CA ALA A 90 -11.40 6.49 -4.20
C ALA A 90 -11.52 7.95 -4.65
N PHE A 91 -11.59 8.21 -5.95
CA PHE A 91 -11.98 9.53 -6.44
C PHE A 91 -13.47 9.80 -6.16
N VAL A 92 -13.76 11.03 -5.74
CA VAL A 92 -15.10 11.60 -5.62
C VAL A 92 -15.11 12.99 -6.24
N GLY A 93 -16.24 13.42 -6.79
CA GLY A 93 -16.40 14.76 -7.38
C GLY A 93 -17.80 14.97 -7.94
N LEU A 94 -17.94 15.96 -8.81
CA LEU A 94 -19.20 16.33 -9.46
C LEU A 94 -19.02 16.45 -11.00
N ASP A 95 -19.94 15.85 -11.77
CA ASP A 95 -20.17 16.16 -13.18
C ASP A 95 -21.44 17.02 -13.30
N GLY A 96 -21.24 18.34 -13.42
CA GLY A 96 -22.32 19.31 -13.22
C GLY A 96 -22.90 19.22 -11.80
N PRO A 97 -24.22 19.02 -11.63
CA PRO A 97 -24.81 18.83 -10.31
C PRO A 97 -24.70 17.38 -9.78
N ASN A 98 -24.26 16.43 -10.62
CA ASN A 98 -24.36 15.01 -10.29
C ASN A 98 -23.08 14.52 -9.58
N PRO A 99 -23.19 13.86 -8.42
CA PRO A 99 -22.04 13.25 -7.78
C PRO A 99 -21.50 12.07 -8.61
N VAL A 100 -20.18 12.00 -8.73
CA VAL A 100 -19.45 10.89 -9.36
C VAL A 100 -18.43 10.33 -8.38
N THR A 101 -18.24 9.01 -8.40
CA THR A 101 -17.31 8.32 -7.50
C THR A 101 -16.73 7.06 -8.14
N GLY A 102 -15.54 6.65 -7.69
CA GLY A 102 -14.94 5.36 -8.03
C GLY A 102 -14.85 5.15 -9.54
N THR A 103 -15.48 4.08 -10.04
CA THR A 103 -15.46 3.68 -11.46
C THR A 103 -15.99 4.76 -12.42
N SER A 104 -16.80 5.72 -11.96
CA SER A 104 -17.26 6.85 -12.79
C SER A 104 -16.13 7.77 -13.28
N PHE A 105 -14.92 7.66 -12.72
CA PHE A 105 -13.73 8.36 -13.18
C PHE A 105 -12.97 7.62 -14.30
N THR A 106 -13.50 6.50 -14.81
CA THR A 106 -12.88 5.80 -15.95
C THR A 106 -12.88 6.71 -17.18
N GLY A 107 -11.71 6.84 -17.82
CA GLY A 107 -11.45 7.77 -18.92
C GLY A 107 -11.25 9.23 -18.48
N ALA A 108 -11.34 9.55 -17.18
CA ALA A 108 -11.07 10.89 -16.70
C ALA A 108 -9.62 11.30 -16.97
N ARG A 109 -9.44 12.59 -17.30
CA ARG A 109 -8.13 13.18 -17.57
C ARG A 109 -7.77 14.20 -16.50
N PHE A 110 -6.50 14.22 -16.14
CA PHE A 110 -5.89 15.10 -15.15
C PHE A 110 -4.61 15.74 -15.72
N ILE A 111 -4.07 16.71 -14.99
CA ILE A 111 -2.78 17.33 -15.29
C ILE A 111 -1.74 16.79 -14.31
N GLY A 112 -0.77 16.06 -14.84
CA GLY A 112 0.39 15.59 -14.10
C GLY A 112 1.53 16.59 -14.14
N THR A 113 2.31 16.64 -13.06
CA THR A 113 3.53 17.45 -12.94
C THR A 113 4.73 16.53 -12.87
N LEU A 114 5.71 16.79 -13.72
CA LEU A 114 7.00 16.10 -13.71
C LEU A 114 7.97 16.77 -12.73
N GLY A 115 9.06 16.10 -12.37
CA GLY A 115 10.00 16.62 -11.39
C GLY A 115 10.84 17.82 -11.85
N ASP A 116 10.83 18.17 -13.14
CA ASP A 116 11.34 19.46 -13.65
C ASP A 116 10.30 20.59 -13.60
N GLY A 117 9.09 20.30 -13.12
CA GLY A 117 7.96 21.23 -13.07
C GLY A 117 7.15 21.33 -14.36
N SER A 118 7.57 20.67 -15.45
CA SER A 118 6.75 20.57 -16.66
C SER A 118 5.48 19.76 -16.39
N THR A 119 4.50 19.87 -17.27
CA THR A 119 3.21 19.20 -17.10
C THR A 119 2.86 18.35 -18.30
N LEU A 120 2.10 17.28 -18.06
CA LEU A 120 1.58 16.41 -19.11
C LEU A 120 0.15 15.94 -18.81
N PRO A 121 -0.63 15.58 -19.85
CA PRO A 121 -1.93 14.96 -19.66
C PRO A 121 -1.79 13.54 -19.10
N VAL A 122 -2.56 13.25 -18.05
CA VAL A 122 -2.69 11.92 -17.45
C VAL A 122 -4.13 11.44 -17.62
N ARG A 123 -4.35 10.16 -17.89
CA ARG A 123 -5.67 9.55 -18.05
C ARG A 123 -5.79 8.30 -17.20
N VAL A 124 -6.94 8.14 -16.56
CA VAL A 124 -7.32 6.91 -15.89
C VAL A 124 -7.99 6.00 -16.92
N ASP A 125 -7.36 4.88 -17.27
CA ASP A 125 -7.86 3.94 -18.28
C ASP A 125 -8.73 2.82 -17.67
N GLY A 126 -8.48 2.48 -16.41
CA GLY A 126 -9.19 1.42 -15.72
C GLY A 126 -9.16 1.63 -14.21
N ILE A 127 -10.19 1.15 -13.53
CA ILE A 127 -10.37 1.30 -12.09
C ILE A 127 -10.83 -0.05 -11.55
N THR A 128 -10.17 -0.54 -10.50
CA THR A 128 -10.54 -1.78 -9.81
C THR A 128 -10.55 -1.52 -8.31
N GLN A 129 -11.66 -1.86 -7.67
CA GLN A 129 -11.73 -1.88 -6.20
C GLN A 129 -11.08 -3.16 -5.69
N GLY A 130 -10.28 -3.05 -4.63
CA GLY A 130 -9.68 -4.19 -3.96
C GLY A 130 -10.71 -5.08 -3.26
N SER A 131 -10.22 -6.14 -2.64
CA SER A 131 -11.06 -7.12 -1.93
C SER A 131 -10.41 -7.52 -0.61
N GLY A 132 -11.15 -8.21 0.26
CA GLY A 132 -10.65 -8.64 1.57
C GLY A 132 -10.15 -7.47 2.41
N GLY A 133 -8.94 -7.61 2.97
CA GLY A 133 -8.28 -6.56 3.77
C GLY A 133 -8.06 -5.25 3.02
N ASP A 134 -8.10 -5.27 1.68
CA ASP A 134 -7.90 -4.13 0.80
C ASP A 134 -9.19 -3.67 0.10
N SER A 135 -10.36 -4.05 0.63
CA SER A 135 -11.66 -3.64 0.07
C SER A 135 -11.89 -2.12 0.00
N ASP A 136 -11.13 -1.33 0.75
CA ASP A 136 -11.12 0.14 0.73
C ASP A 136 -10.00 0.75 -0.14
N LEU A 137 -9.14 -0.08 -0.75
CA LEU A 137 -8.16 0.34 -1.74
C LEU A 137 -8.76 0.29 -3.15
N TRP A 138 -8.38 1.28 -3.95
CA TRP A 138 -8.77 1.43 -5.34
C TRP A 138 -7.51 1.56 -6.18
N SER A 139 -7.34 0.63 -7.12
CA SER A 139 -6.19 0.59 -8.03
C SER A 139 -6.62 1.10 -9.40
N TYR A 140 -5.73 1.90 -10.00
CA TYR A 140 -5.95 2.65 -11.23
C TYR A 140 -4.94 2.23 -12.28
N GLN A 141 -5.41 1.86 -13.47
CA GLN A 141 -4.56 1.82 -14.65
C GLN A 141 -4.46 3.24 -15.19
N VAL A 142 -3.25 3.78 -15.22
CA VAL A 142 -3.02 5.19 -15.54
C VAL A 142 -2.03 5.30 -16.68
N THR A 143 -2.34 6.13 -17.68
CA THR A 143 -1.43 6.47 -18.78
C THR A 143 -1.16 7.97 -18.85
N TYR A 144 0.00 8.33 -19.37
CA TYR A 144 0.34 9.70 -19.74
C TYR A 144 0.46 9.83 -21.25
N GLN A 145 0.26 11.04 -21.77
CA GLN A 145 0.48 11.34 -23.18
C GLN A 145 1.90 11.87 -23.40
N GLY A 146 2.72 11.14 -24.17
CA GLY A 146 4.05 11.58 -24.58
C GLY A 146 4.02 12.71 -25.60
N SER A 147 5.18 13.31 -25.88
CA SER A 147 5.34 14.36 -26.89
C SER A 147 5.04 13.90 -28.32
N ASP A 148 5.14 12.60 -28.57
CA ASP A 148 4.73 11.92 -29.81
C ASP A 148 3.21 11.72 -29.91
N GLY A 149 2.45 12.12 -28.89
CA GLY A 149 1.01 11.93 -28.79
C GLY A 149 0.59 10.53 -28.32
N SER A 150 1.54 9.60 -28.14
CA SER A 150 1.26 8.23 -27.72
C SER A 150 0.92 8.17 -26.24
N TRP A 151 -0.05 7.32 -25.88
CA TRP A 151 -0.38 7.04 -24.48
C TRP A 151 0.49 5.88 -23.96
N ARG A 152 1.15 6.09 -22.83
CA ARG A 152 2.08 5.14 -22.22
C ARG A 152 1.74 4.96 -20.74
N PRO A 153 1.86 3.76 -20.16
CA PRO A 153 1.55 3.56 -18.75
C PRO A 153 2.42 4.43 -17.85
N VAL A 154 1.79 5.03 -16.83
CA VAL A 154 2.51 5.77 -15.78
C VAL A 154 3.33 4.79 -14.92
N CYS A 155 2.77 3.62 -14.62
CA CYS A 155 3.44 2.59 -13.84
C CYS A 155 3.70 1.37 -14.73
N GLN A 156 4.93 0.86 -14.67
CA GLN A 156 5.31 -0.34 -15.40
C GLN A 156 6.16 -1.27 -14.54
N ASP A 157 6.13 -2.56 -14.81
CA ASP A 157 7.00 -3.57 -14.22
C ASP A 157 8.41 -3.55 -14.85
N ALA A 158 9.27 -4.50 -14.45
CA ALA A 158 10.64 -4.60 -14.99
C ALA A 158 10.71 -4.97 -16.48
N ASN A 159 9.63 -5.54 -17.03
CA ASN A 159 9.52 -5.95 -18.43
C ASN A 159 8.78 -4.91 -19.29
N GLY A 160 8.39 -3.78 -18.70
CA GLY A 160 7.61 -2.73 -19.37
C GLY A 160 6.10 -2.98 -19.41
N GLY A 161 5.60 -4.03 -18.75
CA GLY A 161 4.17 -4.31 -18.61
C GLY A 161 3.49 -3.27 -17.71
N ALA A 162 2.28 -2.84 -18.06
CA ALA A 162 1.56 -1.83 -17.27
C ALA A 162 1.21 -2.36 -15.87
N LEU A 163 1.49 -1.56 -14.84
CA LEU A 163 1.09 -1.82 -13.47
C LEU A 163 0.00 -0.85 -13.04
N PRO A 164 -0.89 -1.25 -12.11
CA PRO A 164 -1.80 -0.31 -11.47
C PRO A 164 -1.05 0.67 -10.57
N ALA A 165 -1.75 1.71 -10.14
CA ALA A 165 -1.34 2.63 -9.09
C ALA A 165 -2.49 2.89 -8.12
N ILE A 166 -2.20 3.19 -6.86
CA ILE A 166 -3.17 3.67 -5.89
C ILE A 166 -3.07 5.19 -5.80
N ALA A 167 -4.18 5.91 -5.89
CA ALA A 167 -4.18 7.36 -5.68
C ALA A 167 -4.09 7.68 -4.18
N VAL A 168 -3.12 8.50 -3.79
CA VAL A 168 -2.85 8.88 -2.39
C VAL A 168 -2.78 10.41 -2.29
N ALA A 169 -3.52 10.99 -1.34
CA ALA A 169 -3.55 12.43 -1.15
C ALA A 169 -2.18 13.01 -0.77
N GLY A 170 -1.90 14.21 -1.27
CA GLY A 170 -0.62 14.89 -1.06
C GLY A 170 0.45 14.51 -2.08
N ARG A 171 1.64 15.07 -1.86
CA ARG A 171 2.84 14.84 -2.67
C ARG A 171 3.90 14.15 -1.82
N TRP A 172 5.03 13.83 -2.45
CA TRP A 172 6.18 13.26 -1.77
C TRP A 172 7.44 14.02 -2.17
N ASN A 173 8.35 14.19 -1.21
CA ASN A 173 9.68 14.67 -1.50
C ASN A 173 10.50 13.51 -2.08
N TYR A 174 10.81 13.56 -3.37
CA TYR A 174 11.57 12.49 -4.03
C TYR A 174 13.09 12.66 -3.91
N LEU A 175 13.59 13.68 -3.22
CA LEU A 175 15.03 13.89 -3.01
C LEU A 175 15.63 12.85 -2.05
N GLN A 176 16.94 12.62 -2.17
CA GLN A 176 17.72 11.74 -1.29
C GLN A 176 18.96 12.46 -0.75
N GLY A 177 19.47 12.00 0.39
CA GLY A 177 20.66 12.58 1.02
C GLY A 177 20.44 14.01 1.53
N VAL A 178 19.17 14.42 1.71
CA VAL A 178 18.80 15.76 2.16
C VAL A 178 17.77 15.68 3.28
N ALA A 179 17.79 16.67 4.17
CA ALA A 179 16.75 16.80 5.20
C ALA A 179 15.36 16.83 4.55
N GLY A 180 14.46 15.98 5.03
CA GLY A 180 13.10 15.84 4.54
C GLY A 180 12.96 15.10 3.19
N GLY A 181 14.05 14.63 2.58
CA GLY A 181 13.98 13.74 1.42
C GLY A 181 13.15 12.50 1.77
N GLY A 182 12.29 12.01 0.89
CA GLY A 182 11.37 10.89 1.10
C GLY A 182 10.16 11.14 2.03
N GLU A 183 9.97 12.36 2.55
CA GLU A 183 8.79 12.70 3.36
C GLU A 183 7.54 12.91 2.50
N LYS A 184 6.39 12.51 3.02
CA LYS A 184 5.10 12.97 2.51
C LYS A 184 4.94 14.47 2.75
N ILE A 185 4.48 15.18 1.72
CA ILE A 185 4.13 16.59 1.76
C ILE A 185 2.61 16.68 1.70
N GLU A 186 1.99 17.20 2.77
CA GLU A 186 0.56 17.46 2.77
C GLU A 186 0.22 18.56 1.76
N ASP A 187 -0.65 18.22 0.82
CA ASP A 187 -1.07 19.12 -0.26
C ASP A 187 -2.54 18.84 -0.59
N ALA A 188 -3.43 19.77 -0.26
CA ALA A 188 -4.86 19.63 -0.51
C ALA A 188 -5.24 19.78 -2.00
N THR A 189 -4.31 20.25 -2.84
CA THR A 189 -4.54 20.56 -4.25
C THR A 189 -4.04 19.46 -5.20
N ALA A 190 -3.23 18.54 -4.67
CA ALA A 190 -2.58 17.49 -5.44
C ALA A 190 -2.65 16.12 -4.76
N PHE A 191 -2.41 15.09 -5.57
CA PHE A 191 -2.27 13.72 -5.12
C PHE A 191 -1.14 13.03 -5.89
N THR A 192 -0.77 11.84 -5.42
CA THR A 192 0.25 11.00 -6.02
C THR A 192 -0.39 9.69 -6.49
N PHE A 193 -0.09 9.27 -7.72
CA PHE A 193 -0.35 7.89 -8.14
C PHE A 193 0.83 7.02 -7.68
N ALA A 194 0.60 6.24 -6.63
CA ALA A 194 1.55 5.32 -6.04
C ALA A 194 1.53 3.98 -6.79
N CYS A 195 2.52 3.72 -7.63
CA CYS A 195 2.59 2.49 -8.41
C CYS A 195 2.62 1.24 -7.52
N GLU A 196 1.91 0.20 -7.95
CA GLU A 196 1.94 -1.11 -7.32
C GLU A 196 3.37 -1.65 -7.24
N GLY A 197 3.70 -2.30 -6.12
CA GLY A 197 5.05 -2.80 -5.82
C GLY A 197 6.07 -1.76 -5.34
N ALA A 198 5.74 -0.46 -5.40
CA ALA A 198 6.54 0.62 -4.80
C ALA A 198 6.21 0.83 -3.32
N ALA A 199 7.08 1.54 -2.60
CA ALA A 199 6.99 1.73 -1.15
C ALA A 199 5.63 2.31 -0.71
N ILE A 200 5.15 3.37 -1.37
CA ILE A 200 3.90 4.03 -0.97
C ILE A 200 2.70 3.05 -1.05
N ALA A 201 2.55 2.34 -2.17
CA ALA A 201 1.48 1.36 -2.37
C ALA A 201 1.64 0.15 -1.46
N LYS A 202 2.84 -0.42 -1.38
CA LYS A 202 3.16 -1.57 -0.54
C LYS A 202 2.81 -1.35 0.93
N CYS A 203 3.10 -0.17 1.46
CA CYS A 203 2.76 0.17 2.83
C CYS A 203 1.25 0.27 3.09
N MET A 204 0.44 0.59 2.08
CA MET A 204 -1.01 0.51 2.21
C MET A 204 -1.52 -0.95 2.19
N HIS A 205 -0.89 -1.82 1.38
CA HIS A 205 -1.17 -3.27 1.39
C HIS A 205 -0.72 -3.96 2.68
N PHE A 206 0.32 -3.45 3.35
CA PHE A 206 0.65 -3.85 4.72
C PHE A 206 -0.37 -3.33 5.76
N GLY A 207 -1.43 -2.64 5.33
CA GLY A 207 -2.50 -2.14 6.20
C GLY A 207 -2.30 -0.74 6.75
N TYR A 208 -1.16 -0.08 6.49
CA TYR A 208 -0.88 1.28 6.94
C TYR A 208 -1.52 2.33 6.02
N LYS A 209 -2.84 2.35 5.93
CA LYS A 209 -3.58 3.26 5.06
C LYS A 209 -3.59 4.66 5.70
N PRO A 210 -3.03 5.71 5.07
CA PRO A 210 -2.73 6.98 5.75
C PRO A 210 -3.99 7.78 6.16
N TRP A 211 -5.16 7.44 5.64
CA TRP A 211 -6.46 8.01 6.03
C TRP A 211 -7.16 7.24 7.16
N ALA A 212 -6.64 6.07 7.56
CA ALA A 212 -7.25 5.23 8.58
C ALA A 212 -6.80 5.62 9.99
N THR A 213 -7.62 5.24 10.97
CA THR A 213 -7.34 5.40 12.40
C THR A 213 -7.60 4.07 13.09
N VAL A 214 -6.67 3.64 13.93
CA VAL A 214 -6.73 2.39 14.70
C VAL A 214 -6.50 2.72 16.16
N ASN A 215 -7.40 2.31 17.05
CA ASN A 215 -7.32 2.60 18.48
C ASN A 215 -7.11 4.10 18.80
N GLY A 216 -7.73 4.99 18.00
CA GLY A 216 -7.60 6.45 18.14
C GLY A 216 -6.29 7.04 17.61
N GLN A 217 -5.38 6.23 17.06
CA GLN A 217 -4.14 6.68 16.45
C GLN A 217 -4.26 6.72 14.92
N SER A 218 -3.87 7.85 14.32
CA SER A 218 -3.78 7.97 12.86
C SER A 218 -2.67 7.06 12.32
N LEU A 219 -2.97 6.35 11.22
CA LEU A 219 -1.97 5.53 10.52
C LEU A 219 -1.08 6.33 9.55
N ALA A 220 -1.27 7.65 9.42
CA ALA A 220 -0.40 8.47 8.56
C ALA A 220 1.08 8.38 8.95
N GLY A 221 1.39 8.39 10.26
CA GLY A 221 2.76 8.23 10.75
C GLY A 221 3.32 6.81 10.54
N HIS A 222 2.47 5.79 10.64
CA HIS A 222 2.85 4.41 10.34
C HIS A 222 3.11 4.20 8.85
N HIS A 223 2.31 4.84 7.99
CA HIS A 223 2.53 4.83 6.54
C HIS A 223 3.87 5.46 6.19
N GLN A 224 4.19 6.64 6.73
CA GLN A 224 5.50 7.28 6.53
C GLN A 224 6.65 6.42 7.08
N ALA A 225 6.52 5.88 8.29
CA ALA A 225 7.55 4.99 8.86
C ALA A 225 7.76 3.73 8.00
N CYS A 226 6.68 3.16 7.47
CA CYS A 226 6.74 2.01 6.59
C CYS A 226 7.45 2.35 5.28
N THR A 227 7.17 3.51 4.66
CA THR A 227 7.83 3.88 3.40
C THR A 227 9.34 4.09 3.60
N ARG A 228 9.77 4.58 4.78
CA ARG A 228 11.19 4.59 5.18
C ARG A 228 11.74 3.18 5.32
N MET A 229 11.05 2.34 6.08
CA MET A 229 11.45 0.97 6.39
C MET A 229 11.64 0.13 5.13
N VAL A 230 10.65 0.03 4.25
CA VAL A 230 10.74 -0.81 3.03
C VAL A 230 11.88 -0.39 2.11
N ARG A 231 12.30 0.88 2.18
CA ARG A 231 13.44 1.44 1.43
C ARG A 231 14.77 1.33 2.18
N ALA A 232 14.74 0.88 3.43
CA ALA A 232 15.88 0.91 4.35
C ALA A 232 16.49 2.32 4.43
N ASP A 233 15.64 3.33 4.58
CA ASP A 233 16.02 4.74 4.69
C ASP A 233 16.42 5.07 6.13
N PHE A 234 17.51 4.42 6.57
CA PHE A 234 17.95 4.48 7.97
C PHE A 234 18.22 5.92 8.42
N CYS A 235 18.80 6.73 7.54
CA CYS A 235 19.18 8.11 7.86
C CYS A 235 18.02 9.09 7.82
N GLY A 236 16.86 8.71 7.27
CA GLY A 236 15.70 9.60 7.20
C GLY A 236 15.82 10.72 6.16
N ASP A 237 16.81 10.64 5.28
CA ASP A 237 17.17 11.69 4.34
C ASP A 237 16.69 11.40 2.91
N GLY A 238 15.87 10.35 2.77
CA GLY A 238 15.36 9.89 1.50
C GLY A 238 16.27 8.85 0.83
N ALA A 239 17.51 8.65 1.25
CA ALA A 239 18.39 7.66 0.62
C ALA A 239 17.92 6.23 0.92
N SER A 240 17.84 5.40 -0.10
CA SER A 240 17.55 3.97 0.08
C SER A 240 18.84 3.19 0.23
N HIS A 241 18.93 2.35 1.27
CA HIS A 241 20.07 1.44 1.44
C HIS A 241 19.81 -0.01 1.01
N THR A 242 18.59 -0.34 0.58
CA THR A 242 18.25 -1.69 0.12
C THR A 242 18.20 -1.82 -1.41
N THR A 243 17.91 -3.04 -1.88
CA THR A 243 17.55 -3.33 -3.26
C THR A 243 16.23 -4.06 -3.35
N ASP A 244 15.62 -3.98 -4.54
CA ASP A 244 14.39 -4.68 -4.78
C ASP A 244 14.60 -6.20 -4.64
N GLY A 245 13.64 -6.87 -4.01
CA GLY A 245 13.69 -8.32 -3.79
C GLY A 245 14.16 -8.73 -2.39
N GLN A 246 14.60 -7.77 -1.55
CA GLN A 246 15.02 -8.08 -0.18
C GLN A 246 13.81 -8.29 0.73
N TRP A 247 13.83 -9.36 1.52
CA TRP A 247 12.78 -9.68 2.47
C TRP A 247 12.88 -8.81 3.73
N VAL A 248 11.75 -8.58 4.39
CA VAL A 248 11.67 -7.92 5.71
C VAL A 248 10.58 -8.62 6.51
N ASN A 249 10.81 -8.87 7.79
CA ASN A 249 9.71 -9.12 8.72
C ASN A 249 9.44 -7.79 9.46
N LEU A 250 8.18 -7.42 9.63
CA LEU A 250 7.81 -6.16 10.28
C LEU A 250 6.67 -6.37 11.25
N TYR A 251 6.64 -5.55 12.31
CA TYR A 251 5.57 -5.56 13.29
C TYR A 251 5.44 -4.21 13.98
N ASP A 252 4.28 -3.99 14.60
CA ASP A 252 3.91 -2.72 15.21
C ASP A 252 3.14 -2.89 16.54
N GLY A 253 3.06 -1.79 17.29
CA GLY A 253 2.32 -1.76 18.55
C GLY A 253 0.82 -1.48 18.42
N VAL A 254 0.31 -1.19 17.22
CA VAL A 254 -1.11 -0.89 16.96
C VAL A 254 -1.91 -2.11 16.49
N GLY A 255 -1.23 -3.23 16.23
CA GLY A 255 -1.80 -4.52 15.91
C GLY A 255 -2.15 -4.69 14.43
N ILE A 256 -1.47 -3.99 13.51
CA ILE A 256 -1.68 -4.12 12.07
C ILE A 256 -0.82 -5.25 11.50
N GLN A 257 0.46 -5.29 11.87
CA GLN A 257 1.41 -6.34 11.57
C GLN A 257 1.90 -6.98 12.86
N THR A 258 2.05 -8.30 12.84
CA THR A 258 2.54 -9.10 13.97
C THR A 258 3.86 -9.73 13.61
N ASP A 259 4.72 -9.90 14.60
CA ASP A 259 5.97 -10.63 14.42
C ASP A 259 5.70 -12.10 14.13
N THR A 260 6.25 -12.60 13.03
CA THR A 260 6.00 -13.97 12.54
C THR A 260 7.26 -14.74 12.19
N GLU A 261 8.42 -14.10 12.26
CA GLU A 261 9.69 -14.72 11.92
C GLU A 261 10.61 -14.72 13.14
N SER A 262 11.58 -15.62 13.15
CA SER A 262 12.64 -15.61 14.17
C SER A 262 13.91 -14.98 13.60
N TRP A 263 13.76 -13.79 13.01
CA TRP A 263 14.85 -13.06 12.36
C TRP A 263 15.53 -12.10 13.32
N SER A 264 16.69 -11.59 12.93
CA SER A 264 17.41 -10.62 13.75
C SER A 264 16.79 -9.25 13.61
N VAL A 265 16.65 -8.54 14.73
CA VAL A 265 16.27 -7.12 14.73
C VAL A 265 17.20 -6.34 13.82
N GLU A 266 16.59 -5.67 12.85
CA GLU A 266 17.29 -4.77 11.95
C GLU A 266 17.22 -3.35 12.50
N ALA A 267 16.03 -2.83 12.76
CA ALA A 267 15.83 -1.42 13.08
C ALA A 267 14.46 -1.13 13.70
N GLU A 268 14.39 0.00 14.41
CA GLU A 268 13.14 0.63 14.82
C GLU A 268 12.89 1.88 13.98
N TRP A 269 11.65 2.12 13.56
CA TRP A 269 11.30 3.16 12.59
C TRP A 269 10.26 4.13 13.14
N ASN A 270 10.42 5.39 12.78
CA ASN A 270 9.37 6.41 12.87
C ASN A 270 9.29 7.23 11.57
N GLU A 271 8.51 8.30 11.59
CA GLU A 271 8.28 9.17 10.44
C GLU A 271 9.59 9.77 9.88
N ALA A 272 10.57 9.97 10.76
CA ALA A 272 11.85 10.61 10.46
C ALA A 272 12.96 9.64 10.03
N GLY A 273 12.71 8.32 9.94
CA GLY A 273 13.72 7.31 9.59
C GLY A 273 13.91 6.28 10.71
N ALA A 274 15.11 5.68 10.77
CA ALA A 274 15.41 4.76 11.86
C ALA A 274 15.63 5.54 13.16
N ARG A 275 15.19 4.96 14.29
CA ARG A 275 15.52 5.43 15.65
C ARG A 275 16.74 4.71 16.21
N CYS A 276 16.98 3.50 15.73
CA CYS A 276 18.16 2.68 15.93
C CYS A 276 18.20 1.65 14.78
N PHE A 277 19.38 1.15 14.46
CA PHE A 277 19.55 -0.02 13.58
C PHE A 277 20.80 -0.80 14.00
N THR A 278 20.80 -2.10 13.76
CA THR A 278 21.86 -3.01 14.19
C THR A 278 22.93 -3.20 13.10
N SER A 279 23.94 -4.03 13.37
CA SER A 279 24.91 -4.41 12.33
C SER A 279 24.35 -5.43 11.32
N GLN A 280 23.20 -6.06 11.61
CA GLN A 280 22.54 -7.00 10.71
C GLN A 280 21.37 -6.28 10.03
N THR A 281 21.60 -5.86 8.79
CA THR A 281 20.61 -5.09 8.01
C THR A 281 20.52 -5.59 6.58
N ARG A 282 19.43 -5.24 5.87
CA ARG A 282 19.33 -5.49 4.42
C ARG A 282 20.09 -4.47 3.55
N ALA A 283 21.00 -3.70 4.15
CA ALA A 283 21.80 -2.71 3.45
C ALA A 283 22.85 -3.38 2.56
N GLN A 284 23.09 -2.84 1.36
CA GLN A 284 24.12 -3.38 0.46
C GLN A 284 25.55 -2.94 0.80
N ALA A 285 25.68 -1.94 1.66
CA ALA A 285 26.94 -1.36 2.10
C ALA A 285 26.78 -0.81 3.52
N PRO A 286 27.89 -0.61 4.27
CA PRO A 286 27.84 0.05 5.56
C PRO A 286 27.13 1.42 5.47
N VAL A 287 26.23 1.67 6.41
CA VAL A 287 25.43 2.89 6.48
C VAL A 287 25.99 3.81 7.54
N THR A 288 26.28 5.06 7.17
CA THR A 288 26.71 6.10 8.09
C THR A 288 25.77 7.29 7.95
N CYS A 289 25.04 7.60 9.02
CA CYS A 289 24.10 8.70 9.05
C CYS A 289 24.70 9.88 9.85
N SER A 290 24.76 11.05 9.23
CA SER A 290 25.30 12.25 9.89
C SER A 290 24.40 12.69 11.04
N GLY A 291 24.96 12.93 12.22
CA GLY A 291 24.20 13.37 13.40
C GLY A 291 23.25 12.33 13.99
N PHE A 292 23.35 11.08 13.55
CA PHE A 292 22.50 10.00 14.04
C PHE A 292 22.87 9.60 15.47
N ASN A 293 21.87 9.64 16.35
CA ASN A 293 22.00 9.24 17.75
C ASN A 293 20.99 8.11 18.04
N PRO A 294 21.43 6.84 17.99
CA PRO A 294 20.52 5.72 18.17
C PRO A 294 19.98 5.66 19.60
N ILE A 295 18.71 5.29 19.75
CA ILE A 295 18.18 4.87 21.04
C ILE A 295 18.84 3.55 21.49
N PRO A 296 19.02 3.32 22.80
CA PRO A 296 19.52 2.05 23.32
C PRO A 296 18.51 0.91 23.11
N ASP A 297 18.95 -0.34 23.32
CA ASP A 297 18.09 -1.53 23.36
C ASP A 297 17.18 -1.69 22.12
N CYS A 298 17.80 -1.58 20.93
CA CYS A 298 17.10 -1.65 19.66
C CYS A 298 16.29 -2.95 19.51
N GLY A 299 15.02 -2.81 19.14
CA GLY A 299 14.05 -3.91 19.04
C GLY A 299 13.13 -4.04 20.26
N SER A 300 13.29 -3.19 21.29
CA SER A 300 12.44 -3.25 22.46
C SER A 300 11.02 -2.76 22.13
N THR A 301 10.03 -3.64 22.30
CA THR A 301 8.61 -3.34 22.06
C THR A 301 8.05 -2.26 23.00
N SER A 302 8.72 -1.97 24.12
CA SER A 302 8.36 -0.83 24.97
C SER A 302 8.51 0.52 24.25
N HIS A 303 9.34 0.60 23.21
CA HIS A 303 9.58 1.83 22.45
C HIS A 303 8.39 2.25 21.58
N PHE A 304 7.41 1.37 21.34
CA PHE A 304 6.14 1.77 20.71
C PHE A 304 5.42 2.86 21.52
N GLN A 305 5.63 2.89 22.84
CA GLN A 305 5.06 3.92 23.73
C GLN A 305 5.86 5.23 23.69
N SER A 306 7.08 5.22 23.15
CA SER A 306 8.01 6.35 23.15
C SER A 306 8.35 6.88 21.75
N GLY A 307 7.57 6.51 20.74
CA GLY A 307 7.64 7.08 19.39
C GLY A 307 8.09 6.12 18.28
N THR A 308 8.37 4.84 18.58
CA THR A 308 8.58 3.83 17.54
C THR A 308 7.22 3.51 16.92
N ARG A 309 7.17 3.45 15.59
CA ARG A 309 5.97 3.04 14.84
C ARG A 309 6.05 1.58 14.46
N LEU A 310 7.22 1.18 13.94
CA LEU A 310 7.46 -0.14 13.38
C LEU A 310 8.79 -0.67 13.87
N ILE A 311 8.90 -1.97 14.01
CA ILE A 311 10.17 -2.69 14.14
C ILE A 311 10.30 -3.56 12.90
N SER A 312 11.50 -3.61 12.34
CA SER A 312 11.83 -4.51 11.23
C SER A 312 12.93 -5.48 11.63
N GLU A 313 12.90 -6.63 10.98
CA GLU A 313 13.87 -7.69 11.12
C GLU A 313 14.34 -8.15 9.74
N ALA A 314 15.58 -8.64 9.70
CA ALA A 314 16.22 -9.13 8.49
C ALA A 314 16.80 -10.54 8.74
N PRO A 315 16.82 -11.42 7.71
CA PRO A 315 17.37 -12.77 7.81
C PRO A 315 18.83 -12.83 8.24
#